data_AF-A0A6A4FSS8-F1
#
_entry.id   AF-A0A6A4FSS8-F1
#
_cell.length_a   1.000
_cell.length_b   1.000
_cell.length_c   1.000
_cell.angle_alpha   90.00
_cell.angle_beta   90.00
_cell.angle_gamma   90.00
#
_symmetry.space_group_name_H-M   'P 1'
#
loop_
_entity.id
_entity.type
_entity.pdbx_description
1 polymer ?
#
loop_
_entity_poly.entity_id
_entity_poly.type
_entity_poly.pdbx_seq_one_letter_code
_entity_poly.pdbx_strand_id
1 'polypeptide(L)'
;MARPRTTGTGKKPKRYVRIAVDYNHKRHVLEFIGAGHTVSEAIEHLYPTCTPTDKTRKQKQISKWKAHILSVCSTGKGHLQNARNSGQGAVLSSDAEDDIVLWVSSMRKEGCPVYSQMLRYNALEVAADEGLTPEAFKASHSWRRRFMRRHKLSIRVRTRQGQTTPKDAAKAKFIGEVRAAIIEHGITTVYNADQTAVFFKYLPRKTVNTRGEKTVWVKCGGKDKKRSTAMLLGDWHGNKYAPFLVFKSGTSRHDHLQATNDTLRHGFGVRLWKEVFALQALHGCRIYGNATAWWNSHISLEFLRYHFGYRDNMDKKLFLVWDDFSGHWTQEVVDYAKAISVVLMKVPPRYTYVCQPADVAWNQPF
;
A
#
# COMPACT_ATOMS: atom_id res chain seq x y z
N MET A 1 -7.40 -3.16 33.81
CA MET A 1 -8.85 -3.26 34.09
C MET A 1 -9.58 -3.75 32.84
N ALA A 2 -10.30 -4.87 32.92
CA ALA A 2 -11.07 -5.40 31.78
C ALA A 2 -12.44 -4.70 31.70
N ARG A 3 -12.90 -4.36 30.48
CA ARG A 3 -14.19 -3.68 30.23
C ARG A 3 -15.38 -4.53 30.74
N PRO A 4 -16.35 -3.95 31.44
CA PRO A 4 -17.60 -4.62 31.78
C PRO A 4 -18.45 -4.85 30.52
N ARG A 5 -19.17 -5.98 30.47
CA ARG A 5 -20.05 -6.38 29.35
C ARG A 5 -21.49 -5.97 29.61
N THR A 6 -22.17 -5.51 28.56
CA THR A 6 -23.50 -4.86 28.67
C THR A 6 -24.73 -5.71 28.32
N THR A 7 -24.63 -6.91 27.73
CA THR A 7 -25.83 -7.76 27.49
C THR A 7 -25.50 -9.26 27.33
N GLY A 8 -26.22 -10.13 28.06
CA GLY A 8 -26.32 -11.59 27.86
C GLY A 8 -25.47 -12.48 28.78
N THR A 9 -26.01 -13.63 29.21
CA THR A 9 -25.25 -14.66 29.95
C THR A 9 -24.06 -15.08 29.11
N GLY A 10 -22.85 -14.75 29.57
CA GLY A 10 -21.62 -14.91 28.80
C GLY A 10 -21.41 -16.33 28.27
N LYS A 11 -20.53 -16.44 27.27
CA LYS A 11 -20.11 -17.73 26.71
C LYS A 11 -19.70 -18.67 27.84
N LYS A 12 -20.45 -19.75 28.06
CA LYS A 12 -20.16 -20.75 29.10
C LYS A 12 -18.68 -21.15 28.97
N PRO A 13 -17.91 -21.20 30.08
CA PRO A 13 -16.52 -21.63 30.03
C PRO A 13 -16.44 -22.99 29.33
N LYS A 14 -15.50 -23.12 28.39
CA LYS A 14 -15.33 -24.37 27.63
C LYS A 14 -14.96 -25.48 28.63
N ARG A 15 -15.92 -26.38 28.90
CA ARG A 15 -15.69 -27.58 29.73
C ARG A 15 -14.68 -28.56 29.09
N TYR A 16 -14.51 -28.48 27.77
CA TYR A 16 -13.55 -29.30 27.02
C TYR A 16 -12.35 -28.46 26.57
N VAL A 17 -11.27 -28.50 27.35
CA VAL A 17 -9.96 -27.99 26.97
C VAL A 17 -9.13 -29.17 26.46
N ARG A 18 -8.85 -29.20 25.15
CA ARG A 18 -7.92 -30.19 24.59
C ARG A 18 -6.51 -29.76 24.98
N ILE A 19 -5.86 -30.52 25.86
CA ILE A 19 -4.43 -30.36 26.12
C ILE A 19 -3.68 -30.92 24.90
N ALA A 20 -3.17 -30.02 24.07
CA ALA A 20 -2.36 -30.36 22.91
C ALA A 20 -0.92 -30.57 23.38
N VAL A 21 -0.35 -31.71 23.01
CA VAL A 21 1.01 -32.12 23.36
C VAL A 21 1.83 -32.15 22.07
N ASP A 22 3.08 -31.73 22.12
CA ASP A 22 3.98 -31.73 20.96
C ASP A 22 4.36 -33.16 20.51
N TYR A 23 4.95 -33.28 19.32
CA TYR A 23 5.34 -34.58 18.77
C TYR A 23 6.56 -35.18 19.46
N ASN A 24 7.45 -34.39 20.05
CA ASN A 24 8.61 -34.88 20.81
C ASN A 24 8.16 -35.64 22.06
N HIS A 25 7.23 -35.08 22.82
CA HIS A 25 6.66 -35.73 24.00
C HIS A 25 5.89 -36.99 23.59
N LYS A 26 5.12 -36.95 22.50
CA LYS A 26 4.46 -38.16 21.97
C LYS A 26 5.45 -39.24 21.58
N ARG A 27 6.59 -38.87 20.99
CA ARG A 27 7.69 -39.79 20.65
C ARG A 27 8.26 -40.44 21.91
N HIS A 28 8.59 -39.66 22.95
CA HIS A 28 9.15 -40.21 24.19
C HIS A 28 8.20 -41.23 24.85
N VAL A 29 6.90 -40.97 24.86
CA VAL A 29 5.91 -41.93 25.36
C VAL A 29 5.87 -43.20 24.51
N LEU A 30 5.96 -43.09 23.18
CA LEU A 30 5.97 -44.26 22.29
C LEU A 30 7.27 -45.05 22.39
N GLU A 31 8.42 -44.40 22.58
CA GLU A 31 9.71 -45.03 22.85
C GLU A 31 9.69 -45.79 24.18
N PHE A 32 9.11 -45.19 25.22
CA PHE A 32 8.92 -45.83 26.52
C PHE A 32 8.05 -47.11 26.40
N ILE A 33 6.94 -47.05 25.68
CA ILE A 33 6.10 -48.22 25.40
C ILE A 33 6.86 -49.26 24.54
N GLY A 34 7.62 -48.80 23.55
CA GLY A 34 8.43 -49.65 22.67
C GLY A 34 9.57 -50.38 23.38
N ALA A 35 10.02 -49.87 24.54
CA ALA A 35 11.02 -50.52 25.39
C ALA A 35 10.46 -51.68 26.24
N GLY A 36 9.19 -52.05 26.05
CA GLY A 36 8.53 -53.18 26.75
C GLY A 36 7.57 -52.77 27.86
N HIS A 37 7.40 -51.47 28.11
CA HIS A 37 6.47 -50.95 29.14
C HIS A 37 5.02 -50.91 28.68
N THR A 38 4.09 -51.09 29.62
CA THR A 38 2.66 -50.99 29.31
C THR A 38 2.21 -49.53 29.18
N VAL A 39 1.08 -49.31 28.48
CA VAL A 39 0.48 -47.96 28.37
C VAL A 39 0.12 -47.39 29.75
N SER A 40 -0.23 -48.25 30.71
CA SER A 40 -0.53 -47.84 32.08
C SER A 40 0.73 -47.34 32.80
N GLU A 41 1.83 -48.07 32.71
CA GLU A 41 3.14 -47.67 33.27
C GLU A 41 3.62 -46.35 32.66
N ALA A 42 3.46 -46.17 31.35
CA ALA A 42 3.80 -44.92 30.66
C ALA A 42 2.98 -43.72 31.19
N ILE A 43 1.71 -43.93 31.54
CA ILE A 43 0.86 -42.88 32.10
C ILE A 43 1.27 -42.53 33.52
N GLU A 44 1.62 -43.52 34.34
CA GLU A 44 2.05 -43.29 35.72
C GLU A 44 3.40 -42.58 35.80
N HIS A 45 4.33 -42.93 34.91
CA HIS A 45 5.64 -42.29 34.85
C HIS A 45 5.58 -40.85 34.30
N LEU A 46 4.86 -40.63 33.19
CA LEU A 46 4.91 -39.35 32.46
C LEU A 46 3.77 -38.39 32.84
N TYR A 47 2.75 -38.85 33.57
CA TYR A 47 1.62 -38.03 34.01
C TYR A 47 1.19 -38.37 35.46
N PRO A 48 2.07 -38.21 36.46
CA PRO A 48 1.84 -38.69 37.82
C PRO A 48 0.67 -38.01 38.55
N THR A 49 0.29 -36.80 38.12
CA THR A 49 -0.77 -35.99 38.74
C THR A 49 -2.16 -36.21 38.13
N CYS A 50 -2.34 -37.22 37.27
CA CYS A 50 -3.63 -37.48 36.61
C CYS A 50 -4.63 -38.20 37.52
N THR A 51 -5.89 -37.72 37.52
CA THR A 51 -7.01 -38.41 38.17
C THR A 51 -7.33 -39.74 37.45
N PRO A 52 -8.04 -40.71 38.08
CA PRO A 52 -8.42 -41.97 37.42
C PRO A 52 -9.15 -41.76 36.09
N THR A 53 -10.06 -40.79 36.03
CA THR A 53 -10.77 -40.41 34.79
C THR A 53 -9.83 -39.85 33.72
N ASP A 54 -8.80 -39.11 34.12
CA ASP A 54 -7.76 -38.61 33.21
C ASP A 54 -6.86 -39.71 32.68
N LYS A 55 -6.52 -40.70 33.51
CA LYS A 55 -5.75 -41.89 33.11
C LYS A 55 -6.48 -42.63 31.98
N THR A 56 -7.78 -42.92 32.13
CA THR A 56 -8.58 -43.57 31.08
C THR A 56 -8.63 -42.75 29.78
N ARG A 57 -8.77 -41.42 29.90
CA ARG A 57 -8.78 -40.51 28.74
C ARG A 57 -7.42 -40.47 28.04
N LYS A 58 -6.32 -40.48 28.79
CA LYS A 58 -4.94 -40.51 28.27
C LYS A 58 -4.64 -41.83 27.58
N GLN A 59 -5.07 -42.96 28.15
CA GLN A 59 -4.95 -44.27 27.53
C GLN A 59 -5.63 -44.31 26.16
N LYS A 60 -6.87 -43.80 26.06
CA LYS A 60 -7.60 -43.64 24.78
C LYS A 60 -6.94 -42.64 23.81
N GLN A 61 -6.18 -41.68 24.33
CA GLN A 61 -5.46 -40.71 23.50
C GLN A 61 -4.18 -41.31 22.93
N ILE A 62 -3.42 -42.03 23.75
CA ILE A 62 -2.16 -42.71 23.38
C ILE A 62 -2.45 -43.83 22.39
N SER A 63 -3.54 -44.60 22.57
CA SER A 63 -3.91 -45.65 21.59
C SER A 63 -4.24 -45.12 20.19
N LYS A 64 -4.56 -43.83 20.06
CA LYS A 64 -4.79 -43.15 18.76
C LYS A 64 -3.52 -42.59 18.14
N TRP A 65 -2.38 -42.65 18.83
CA TRP A 65 -1.10 -42.19 18.31
C TRP A 65 -0.58 -43.19 17.28
N LYS A 66 -0.24 -42.68 16.08
CA LYS A 66 0.17 -43.46 14.92
C LYS A 66 1.67 -43.32 14.68
N ALA A 67 2.25 -44.29 13.97
CA ALA A 67 3.67 -44.30 13.55
C ALA A 67 4.14 -43.00 12.85
N HIS A 68 3.23 -42.26 12.19
CA HIS A 68 3.51 -40.94 11.61
C HIS A 68 4.15 -39.95 12.60
N ILE A 69 3.94 -40.08 13.91
CA ILE A 69 4.60 -39.23 14.93
C ILE A 69 6.12 -39.31 14.83
N LEU A 70 6.68 -40.50 14.63
CA LEU A 70 8.13 -40.71 14.47
C LEU A 70 8.64 -40.01 13.19
N SER A 71 7.88 -40.11 12.10
CA SER A 71 8.18 -39.41 10.83
C SER A 71 8.14 -37.88 10.97
N VAL A 72 7.20 -37.32 11.73
CA VAL A 72 7.19 -35.87 11.98
C VAL A 72 8.41 -35.43 12.79
N CYS A 73 8.80 -36.22 13.79
CA CYS A 73 10.00 -35.93 14.59
C CYS A 73 11.28 -36.00 13.76
N SER A 74 11.43 -37.01 12.88
CA SER A 74 12.62 -37.15 12.03
C SER A 74 12.78 -36.01 11.02
N THR A 75 11.69 -35.36 10.62
CA THR A 75 11.74 -34.15 9.77
C THR A 75 12.04 -32.84 10.54
N GLY A 76 12.42 -32.92 11.82
CA GLY A 76 12.74 -31.77 12.67
C GLY A 76 11.52 -30.99 13.18
N LYS A 77 10.31 -31.52 13.00
CA LYS A 77 9.02 -30.87 13.35
C LYS A 77 8.46 -31.32 14.70
N GLY A 78 9.30 -31.93 15.54
CA GLY A 78 8.91 -32.50 16.83
C GLY A 78 8.27 -31.51 17.81
N HIS A 79 8.67 -30.23 17.77
CA HIS A 79 8.12 -29.18 18.63
C HIS A 79 6.67 -28.78 18.30
N LEU A 80 6.12 -29.22 17.17
CA LEU A 80 4.76 -28.86 16.77
C LEU A 80 3.73 -29.69 17.56
N GLN A 81 2.61 -29.08 17.95
CA GLN A 81 1.49 -29.78 18.57
C GLN A 81 0.55 -30.43 17.54
N ASN A 82 0.55 -29.90 16.32
CA ASN A 82 -0.17 -30.42 15.16
C ASN A 82 0.65 -30.17 13.89
N ALA A 83 0.72 -31.17 13.02
CA ALA A 83 1.34 -31.07 11.70
C ALA A 83 0.31 -31.48 10.64
N ARG A 84 0.26 -30.72 9.54
CA ARG A 84 -0.46 -31.08 8.32
C ARG A 84 0.53 -31.11 7.18
N ASN A 85 0.35 -32.03 6.24
CA ASN A 85 1.15 -32.04 5.02
C ASN A 85 0.87 -30.77 4.22
N SER A 86 1.88 -30.31 3.48
CA SER A 86 1.68 -29.20 2.55
C SER A 86 0.61 -29.61 1.52
N GLY A 87 -0.40 -28.77 1.32
CA GLY A 87 -1.54 -29.08 0.44
C GLY A 87 -2.76 -29.70 1.12
N GLN A 88 -2.64 -30.25 2.34
CA GLN A 88 -3.80 -30.81 3.05
C GLN A 88 -4.82 -29.72 3.45
N GLY A 89 -6.03 -29.83 2.90
CA GLY A 89 -7.11 -28.86 3.08
C GLY A 89 -6.96 -27.61 2.22
N ALA A 90 -6.29 -27.71 1.06
CA ALA A 90 -6.44 -26.73 -0.01
C ALA A 90 -7.90 -26.75 -0.51
N VAL A 91 -8.41 -25.58 -0.87
CA VAL A 91 -9.79 -25.42 -1.37
C VAL A 91 -9.86 -25.66 -2.88
N LEU A 92 -8.78 -25.34 -3.59
CA LEU A 92 -8.60 -25.66 -5.02
C LEU A 92 -7.89 -27.01 -5.16
N SER A 93 -8.16 -27.70 -6.28
CA SER A 93 -7.41 -28.89 -6.64
C SER A 93 -5.94 -28.57 -6.98
N SER A 94 -5.11 -29.62 -7.12
CA SER A 94 -3.72 -29.43 -7.56
C SER A 94 -3.66 -28.91 -8.99
N ASP A 95 -4.49 -29.45 -9.87
CA ASP A 95 -4.51 -29.11 -11.30
C ASP A 95 -4.92 -27.65 -11.49
N ALA A 96 -5.94 -27.18 -10.76
CA ALA A 96 -6.31 -25.76 -10.73
C ALA A 96 -5.20 -24.85 -10.19
N GLU A 97 -4.46 -25.28 -9.17
CA GLU A 97 -3.30 -24.49 -8.71
C GLU A 97 -2.18 -24.46 -9.76
N ASP A 98 -2.00 -25.52 -10.53
CA ASP A 98 -1.00 -25.61 -11.61
C ASP A 98 -1.38 -24.73 -12.81
N ASP A 99 -2.66 -24.63 -13.16
CA ASP A 99 -3.16 -23.69 -14.18
C ASP A 99 -2.85 -22.23 -13.82
N ILE A 100 -3.04 -21.88 -12.54
CA ILE A 100 -2.67 -20.55 -12.03
C ILE A 100 -1.15 -20.34 -12.14
N VAL A 101 -0.33 -21.36 -11.86
CA VAL A 101 1.13 -21.29 -12.01
C VAL A 101 1.55 -21.12 -13.48
N LEU A 102 0.90 -21.84 -14.40
CA LEU A 102 1.12 -21.73 -15.84
C LEU A 102 0.74 -20.33 -16.34
N TRP A 103 -0.40 -19.80 -15.90
CA TRP A 103 -0.82 -18.44 -16.21
C TRP A 103 0.18 -17.40 -15.69
N VAL A 104 0.62 -17.51 -14.43
CA VAL A 104 1.68 -16.63 -13.88
C VAL A 104 2.93 -16.73 -14.74
N SER A 105 3.38 -17.94 -15.07
CA SER A 105 4.61 -18.18 -15.85
C SER A 105 4.50 -17.63 -17.27
N SER A 106 3.36 -17.79 -17.93
CA SER A 106 3.08 -17.27 -19.27
C SER A 106 3.11 -15.73 -19.29
N MET A 107 2.37 -15.10 -18.37
CA MET A 107 2.37 -13.65 -18.19
C MET A 107 3.79 -13.13 -17.94
N ARG A 108 4.60 -13.85 -17.16
CA ARG A 108 5.99 -13.48 -16.89
C ARG A 108 6.91 -13.70 -18.09
N LYS A 109 6.74 -14.78 -18.86
CA LYS A 109 7.47 -15.05 -20.12
C LYS A 109 7.23 -13.96 -21.15
N GLU A 110 6.02 -13.41 -21.18
CA GLU A 110 5.66 -12.28 -22.03
C GLU A 110 6.12 -10.92 -21.48
N GLY A 111 6.68 -10.88 -20.27
CA GLY A 111 7.12 -9.67 -19.60
C GLY A 111 5.96 -8.87 -18.99
N CYS A 112 4.76 -9.43 -18.88
CA CYS A 112 3.64 -8.79 -18.21
C CYS A 112 3.85 -8.85 -16.68
N PRO A 113 3.59 -7.76 -15.94
CA PRO A 113 3.66 -7.76 -14.49
C PRO A 113 2.44 -8.49 -13.90
N VAL A 114 2.66 -9.37 -12.92
CA VAL A 114 1.60 -10.09 -12.21
C VAL A 114 1.50 -9.56 -10.79
N TYR A 115 0.46 -8.77 -10.48
CA TYR A 115 0.25 -8.22 -9.14
C TYR A 115 -0.59 -9.16 -8.26
N SER A 116 -0.54 -8.96 -6.94
CA SER A 116 -1.25 -9.81 -5.97
C SER A 116 -2.75 -9.86 -6.20
N GLN A 117 -3.33 -8.77 -6.73
CA GLN A 117 -4.73 -8.69 -7.08
C GLN A 117 -5.05 -9.40 -8.42
N MET A 118 -4.16 -9.43 -9.42
CA MET A 118 -4.38 -10.29 -10.60
C MET A 118 -4.38 -11.75 -10.21
N LEU A 119 -3.41 -12.14 -9.38
CA LEU A 119 -3.36 -13.51 -8.85
C LEU A 119 -4.64 -13.84 -8.06
N ARG A 120 -5.28 -12.85 -7.43
CA ARG A 120 -6.57 -13.02 -6.77
C ARG A 120 -7.68 -13.23 -7.80
N TYR A 121 -7.76 -12.39 -8.83
CA TYR A 121 -8.82 -12.47 -9.85
C TYR A 121 -8.71 -13.74 -10.67
N ASN A 122 -7.53 -14.07 -11.18
CA ASN A 122 -7.31 -15.30 -11.92
C ASN A 122 -7.60 -16.55 -11.05
N ALA A 123 -7.22 -16.53 -9.76
CA ALA A 123 -7.58 -17.64 -8.87
C ALA A 123 -9.10 -17.76 -8.62
N LEU A 124 -9.85 -16.65 -8.66
CA LEU A 124 -11.31 -16.68 -8.54
C LEU A 124 -11.97 -17.19 -9.82
N GLU A 125 -11.42 -16.86 -10.99
CA GLU A 125 -11.85 -17.41 -12.28
C GLU A 125 -11.64 -18.93 -12.33
N VAL A 126 -10.43 -19.39 -12.01
CA VAL A 126 -10.12 -20.83 -11.95
C VAL A 126 -11.00 -21.55 -10.90
N ALA A 127 -11.31 -20.91 -9.78
CA ALA A 127 -12.24 -21.48 -8.80
C ALA A 127 -13.67 -21.61 -9.35
N ALA A 128 -14.13 -20.63 -10.14
CA ALA A 128 -15.42 -20.71 -10.82
C ALA A 128 -15.44 -21.84 -11.85
N ASP A 129 -14.35 -22.05 -12.58
CA ASP A 129 -14.21 -23.15 -13.54
C ASP A 129 -14.23 -24.54 -12.84
N GLU A 130 -13.76 -24.63 -11.58
CA GLU A 130 -13.92 -25.81 -10.73
C GLU A 130 -15.33 -25.93 -10.08
N GLY A 131 -16.24 -25.00 -10.36
CA GLY A 131 -17.60 -24.99 -9.80
C GLY A 131 -17.68 -24.51 -8.34
N LEU A 132 -16.67 -23.80 -7.83
CA LEU A 132 -16.67 -23.27 -6.47
C LEU A 132 -17.38 -21.91 -6.40
N THR A 133 -18.22 -21.72 -5.38
CA THR A 133 -18.89 -20.44 -5.17
C THR A 133 -17.98 -19.39 -4.51
N PRO A 134 -18.27 -18.08 -4.67
CA PRO A 134 -17.52 -17.01 -4.00
C PRO A 134 -17.50 -17.10 -2.46
N GLU A 135 -18.48 -17.78 -1.86
CA GLU A 135 -18.53 -18.06 -0.43
C GLU A 135 -17.52 -19.14 -0.03
N ALA A 136 -17.34 -20.15 -0.88
CA ALA A 136 -16.44 -21.28 -0.67
C ALA A 136 -14.96 -20.89 -0.87
N PHE A 137 -14.65 -20.04 -1.86
CA PHE A 137 -13.29 -19.61 -2.13
C PHE A 137 -13.17 -18.10 -2.38
N LYS A 138 -12.42 -17.42 -1.49
CA LYS A 138 -12.26 -15.95 -1.53
C LYS A 138 -10.90 -15.47 -2.07
N ALA A 139 -10.03 -16.39 -2.47
CA ALA A 139 -8.62 -16.10 -2.78
C ALA A 139 -7.95 -15.17 -1.74
N SER A 140 -8.16 -15.48 -0.45
CA SER A 140 -7.78 -14.62 0.67
C SER A 140 -6.28 -14.33 0.72
N HIS A 141 -5.86 -13.31 1.48
CA HIS A 141 -4.44 -13.04 1.70
C HIS A 141 -3.67 -14.27 2.21
N SER A 142 -4.27 -15.00 3.17
CA SER A 142 -3.68 -16.22 3.73
C SER A 142 -3.54 -17.33 2.70
N TRP A 143 -4.52 -17.49 1.80
CA TRP A 143 -4.44 -18.45 0.69
C TRP A 143 -3.33 -18.05 -0.29
N ARG A 144 -3.33 -16.81 -0.81
CA ARG A 144 -2.29 -16.31 -1.73
C ARG A 144 -0.88 -16.50 -1.18
N ARG A 145 -0.68 -16.20 0.11
CA ARG A 145 0.62 -16.41 0.78
C ARG A 145 1.03 -17.87 0.85
N ARG A 146 0.09 -18.79 1.09
CA ARG A 146 0.36 -20.24 1.12
C ARG A 146 0.59 -20.80 -0.27
N PHE A 147 -0.22 -20.42 -1.25
CA PHE A 147 -0.05 -20.73 -2.67
C PHE A 147 1.35 -20.35 -3.16
N MET A 148 1.73 -19.08 -3.01
CA MET A 148 3.06 -18.62 -3.42
C MET A 148 4.19 -19.36 -2.71
N ARG A 149 4.00 -19.76 -1.44
CA ARG A 149 5.00 -20.56 -0.73
C ARG A 149 5.12 -21.97 -1.30
N ARG A 150 4.00 -22.64 -1.59
CA ARG A 150 3.99 -23.99 -2.18
C ARG A 150 4.68 -24.00 -3.54
N HIS A 151 4.37 -23.02 -4.37
CA HIS A 151 4.85 -22.91 -5.75
C HIS A 151 6.15 -22.10 -5.91
N LYS A 152 6.86 -21.84 -4.80
CA LYS A 152 8.15 -21.12 -4.80
C LYS A 152 8.08 -19.75 -5.52
N LEU A 153 6.97 -19.05 -5.40
CA LEU A 153 6.77 -17.69 -5.90
C LEU A 153 7.06 -16.66 -4.79
N SER A 154 7.41 -15.43 -5.18
CA SER A 154 7.57 -14.33 -4.24
C SER A 154 7.27 -12.97 -4.87
N ILE A 155 6.83 -12.02 -4.05
CA ILE A 155 6.64 -10.63 -4.45
C ILE A 155 8.01 -9.97 -4.54
N ARG A 156 8.34 -9.38 -5.70
CA ARG A 156 9.61 -8.69 -5.94
C ARG A 156 9.36 -7.22 -6.21
N VAL A 157 10.26 -6.33 -5.78
CA VAL A 157 10.21 -4.88 -6.04
C VAL A 157 11.27 -4.52 -7.07
N ARG A 158 10.97 -3.56 -7.95
CA ARG A 158 11.94 -2.93 -8.86
C ARG A 158 13.04 -2.17 -8.09
N THR A 159 14.31 -2.37 -8.42
CA THR A 159 15.47 -1.86 -7.66
C THR A 159 15.90 -0.42 -8.01
N ARG A 160 15.72 0.52 -7.05
CA ARG A 160 16.32 1.90 -6.79
C ARG A 160 15.21 2.88 -6.32
N GLN A 161 15.32 3.74 -5.30
CA GLN A 161 16.41 4.31 -4.47
C GLN A 161 15.78 4.79 -3.14
N GLY A 162 16.52 4.82 -2.02
CA GLY A 162 16.05 5.35 -0.73
C GLY A 162 17.01 6.43 -0.20
N GLN A 163 16.45 7.48 0.41
CA GLN A 163 17.18 8.40 1.29
C GLN A 163 16.72 8.15 2.74
N THR A 164 17.69 7.92 3.62
CA THR A 164 17.51 7.85 5.07
C THR A 164 17.93 9.19 5.66
N THR A 165 17.08 9.81 6.47
CA THR A 165 17.39 11.05 7.21
C THR A 165 16.71 10.97 8.59
N PRO A 166 17.27 11.52 9.68
CA PRO A 166 16.74 11.33 11.04
C PRO A 166 15.36 11.98 11.25
N LYS A 167 14.52 11.37 12.10
CA LYS A 167 13.05 11.41 11.96
C LYS A 167 12.27 12.51 12.69
N ASP A 168 12.76 13.12 13.77
CA ASP A 168 11.83 13.76 14.73
C ASP A 168 12.05 15.26 15.06
N ALA A 169 13.30 15.75 15.12
CA ALA A 169 13.55 17.12 15.58
C ALA A 169 13.00 18.21 14.61
N ALA A 170 13.22 18.02 13.30
CA ALA A 170 12.76 18.99 12.29
C ALA A 170 11.22 19.03 12.19
N LYS A 171 10.55 17.89 12.40
CA LYS A 171 9.09 17.80 12.39
C LYS A 171 8.48 18.56 13.57
N ALA A 172 9.01 18.35 14.78
CA ALA A 172 8.53 19.05 15.97
C ALA A 172 8.68 20.57 15.84
N LYS A 173 9.83 21.03 15.33
CA LYS A 173 10.09 22.44 15.07
C LYS A 173 9.09 23.03 14.07
N PHE A 174 8.91 22.37 12.92
CA PHE A 174 8.00 22.84 11.88
C PHE A 174 6.53 22.91 12.35
N ILE A 175 6.07 21.92 13.13
CA ILE A 175 4.73 21.97 13.72
C ILE A 175 4.60 23.17 14.66
N GLY A 176 5.65 23.50 15.43
CA GLY A 176 5.71 24.69 16.26
C GLY A 176 5.59 25.98 15.44
N GLU A 177 6.35 26.11 14.36
CA GLU A 177 6.32 27.25 13.43
C GLU A 177 4.94 27.44 12.78
N VAL A 178 4.32 26.35 12.30
CA VAL A 178 2.95 26.38 11.74
C VAL A 178 1.93 26.85 12.78
N ARG A 179 2.00 26.33 14.01
CA ARG A 179 1.07 26.73 15.08
C ARG A 179 1.24 28.20 15.47
N ALA A 180 2.49 28.66 15.59
CA ALA A 180 2.78 30.06 15.89
C ALA A 180 2.21 30.98 14.81
N ALA A 181 2.44 30.67 13.54
CA ALA A 181 1.93 31.47 12.42
C ALA A 181 0.39 31.48 12.33
N ILE A 182 -0.27 30.36 12.67
CA ILE A 182 -1.73 30.30 12.73
C ILE A 182 -2.28 31.27 13.78
N ILE A 183 -1.67 31.30 14.96
CA ILE A 183 -2.07 32.19 16.07
C ILE A 183 -1.77 33.65 15.72
N GLU A 184 -0.54 33.94 15.30
CA GLU A 184 -0.07 35.29 14.98
C GLU A 184 -0.91 35.96 13.90
N HIS A 185 -1.30 35.22 12.86
CA HIS A 185 -2.04 35.77 11.73
C HIS A 185 -3.56 35.56 11.81
N GLY A 186 -4.09 34.99 12.91
CA GLY A 186 -5.52 34.73 13.06
C GLY A 186 -6.08 33.81 11.97
N ILE A 187 -5.30 32.81 11.56
CA ILE A 187 -5.66 31.92 10.44
C ILE A 187 -6.82 31.02 10.83
N THR A 188 -7.86 31.01 10.01
CA THR A 188 -9.04 30.14 10.17
C THR A 188 -9.08 28.98 9.18
N THR A 189 -8.30 29.04 8.10
CA THR A 189 -8.26 28.00 7.07
C THR A 189 -6.84 27.78 6.61
N VAL A 190 -6.38 26.53 6.74
CA VAL A 190 -5.07 26.08 6.29
C VAL A 190 -5.25 25.25 5.02
N TYR A 191 -4.49 25.62 3.99
CA TYR A 191 -4.38 24.94 2.72
C TYR A 191 -3.05 24.23 2.61
N ASN A 192 -3.06 23.12 1.88
CA ASN A 192 -1.85 22.42 1.51
C ASN A 192 -1.87 22.08 0.02
N ALA A 193 -0.77 22.39 -0.66
CA ALA A 193 -0.59 22.09 -2.07
C ALA A 193 0.68 21.28 -2.29
N ASP A 194 0.61 20.32 -3.21
CA ASP A 194 1.74 19.46 -3.55
C ASP A 194 1.67 18.88 -4.96
N GLN A 195 2.85 18.66 -5.56
CA GLN A 195 2.99 18.12 -6.91
C GLN A 195 3.12 16.61 -6.88
N THR A 196 2.34 15.92 -7.71
CA THR A 196 2.45 14.48 -7.93
C THR A 196 2.59 14.15 -9.42
N ALA A 197 3.35 13.10 -9.70
CA ALA A 197 3.52 12.59 -11.06
C ALA A 197 2.33 11.69 -11.45
N VAL A 198 1.57 12.11 -12.46
CA VAL A 198 0.52 11.29 -13.06
C VAL A 198 1.08 10.58 -14.28
N PHE A 199 1.30 9.27 -14.17
CA PHE A 199 1.89 8.48 -15.24
C PHE A 199 0.81 8.03 -16.25
N PHE A 200 1.06 8.21 -17.55
CA PHE A 200 0.12 7.72 -18.57
C PHE A 200 0.04 6.19 -18.61
N LYS A 201 1.10 5.52 -18.15
CA LYS A 201 1.16 4.07 -17.96
C LYS A 201 1.67 3.78 -16.56
N TYR A 202 0.78 3.33 -15.69
CA TYR A 202 1.17 2.78 -14.39
C TYR A 202 1.61 1.33 -14.59
N LEU A 203 2.92 1.11 -14.74
CA LEU A 203 3.48 -0.24 -14.64
C LEU A 203 3.66 -0.59 -13.15
N PRO A 204 3.10 -1.72 -12.67
CA PRO A 204 3.29 -2.18 -11.30
C PRO A 204 4.77 -2.26 -10.91
N ARG A 205 5.12 -1.69 -9.75
CA ARG A 205 6.49 -1.79 -9.18
C ARG A 205 6.82 -3.20 -8.67
N LYS A 206 5.78 -4.02 -8.46
CA LYS A 206 5.89 -5.36 -7.91
C LYS A 206 5.26 -6.38 -8.85
N THR A 207 6.00 -7.44 -9.12
CA THR A 207 5.51 -8.59 -9.89
C THR A 207 5.83 -9.88 -9.15
N VAL A 208 4.91 -10.84 -9.23
CA VAL A 208 5.16 -12.23 -8.85
C VAL A 208 6.13 -12.82 -9.86
N ASN A 209 7.18 -13.49 -9.40
CA ASN A 209 8.15 -14.16 -10.26
C ASN A 209 8.73 -15.39 -9.56
N THR A 210 9.40 -16.26 -10.31
CA THR A 210 10.13 -17.42 -9.79
C THR A 210 11.12 -16.99 -8.71
N ARG A 211 11.13 -17.69 -7.57
CA ARG A 211 12.08 -17.42 -6.50
C ARG A 211 13.49 -17.78 -6.95
N GLY A 212 14.43 -16.84 -6.78
CA GLY A 212 15.85 -17.03 -7.08
C GLY A 212 16.32 -16.34 -8.36
N GLU A 213 15.42 -15.83 -9.20
CA GLU A 213 15.80 -15.09 -10.40
C GLU A 213 16.53 -13.78 -10.07
N LYS A 214 17.67 -13.57 -10.75
CA LYS A 214 18.55 -12.39 -10.58
C LYS A 214 17.97 -11.14 -11.26
N THR A 215 17.27 -11.31 -12.39
CA THR A 215 16.77 -10.20 -13.21
C THR A 215 15.32 -10.45 -13.59
N VAL A 216 14.47 -9.43 -13.40
CA VAL A 216 13.01 -9.51 -13.62
C VAL A 216 12.66 -8.56 -14.77
N TRP A 217 12.45 -9.09 -15.97
CA TRP A 217 12.04 -8.29 -17.14
C TRP A 217 10.55 -7.97 -17.08
N VAL A 218 10.20 -6.71 -17.43
CA VAL A 218 8.82 -6.24 -17.60
C VAL A 218 8.75 -5.51 -18.93
N LYS A 219 7.88 -5.95 -19.86
CA LYS A 219 7.66 -5.25 -21.12
C LYS A 219 7.05 -3.89 -20.82
N CYS A 220 7.72 -2.84 -21.29
CA CYS A 220 7.19 -1.49 -21.30
C CYS A 220 7.10 -1.03 -22.75
N GLY A 221 5.97 -0.43 -23.14
CA GLY A 221 5.84 0.24 -24.44
C GLY A 221 6.61 1.56 -24.54
N GLY A 222 7.78 1.68 -23.89
CA GLY A 222 8.68 2.83 -23.90
C GLY A 222 8.13 4.15 -23.34
N LYS A 223 6.92 4.15 -22.76
CA LYS A 223 6.21 5.34 -22.25
C LYS A 223 5.92 5.29 -20.74
N ASP A 224 6.47 4.35 -19.99
CA ASP A 224 6.34 4.27 -18.51
C ASP A 224 6.88 5.50 -17.79
N LYS A 225 7.82 6.23 -18.41
CA LYS A 225 8.33 7.50 -17.90
C LYS A 225 7.54 8.72 -18.41
N LYS A 226 6.62 8.54 -19.38
CA LYS A 226 5.76 9.65 -19.80
C LYS A 226 4.75 9.91 -18.69
N ARG A 227 4.77 11.14 -18.20
CA ARG A 227 3.90 11.62 -17.12
C ARG A 227 3.46 13.04 -17.41
N SER A 228 2.35 13.43 -16.84
CA SER A 228 2.05 14.82 -16.53
C SER A 228 2.40 15.11 -15.07
N THR A 229 2.55 16.39 -14.75
CA THR A 229 2.69 16.85 -13.37
C THR A 229 1.33 17.37 -12.94
N ALA A 230 0.80 16.88 -11.82
CA ALA A 230 -0.43 17.38 -11.24
C ALA A 230 -0.13 18.10 -9.92
N MET A 231 -0.62 19.32 -9.76
CA MET A 231 -0.66 20.01 -8.47
C MET A 231 -2.05 19.84 -7.89
N LEU A 232 -2.10 19.31 -6.67
CA LEU A 232 -3.33 19.09 -5.92
C LEU A 232 -3.39 20.08 -4.77
N LEU A 233 -4.60 20.57 -4.46
CA LEU A 233 -4.87 21.50 -3.38
C LEU A 233 -6.00 20.95 -2.51
N GLY A 234 -5.79 20.97 -1.21
CA GLY A 234 -6.84 20.71 -0.23
C GLY A 234 -6.71 21.58 1.00
N ASP A 235 -7.80 21.68 1.76
CA ASP A 235 -7.81 22.36 3.04
C ASP A 235 -7.91 21.39 4.22
N TRP A 236 -7.72 21.94 5.43
CA TRP A 236 -7.82 21.20 6.68
C TRP A 236 -9.22 20.66 7.02
N HIS A 237 -10.27 21.12 6.32
CA HIS A 237 -11.62 20.53 6.43
C HIS A 237 -11.77 19.28 5.54
N GLY A 238 -10.78 18.99 4.71
CA GLY A 238 -10.80 17.86 3.77
C GLY A 238 -11.42 18.20 2.42
N ASN A 239 -11.70 19.48 2.15
CA ASN A 239 -12.18 19.89 0.84
C ASN A 239 -11.05 19.80 -0.18
N LYS A 240 -11.41 19.43 -1.41
CA LYS A 240 -10.49 19.32 -2.55
C LYS A 240 -10.85 20.39 -3.57
N TYR A 241 -9.83 21.01 -4.15
CA TYR A 241 -9.99 22.07 -5.12
C TYR A 241 -9.55 21.62 -6.51
N ALA A 242 -9.95 22.39 -7.53
CA ALA A 242 -9.65 22.12 -8.93
C ALA A 242 -8.12 21.88 -9.13
N PRO A 243 -7.71 20.76 -9.73
CA PRO A 243 -6.29 20.46 -9.89
C PRO A 243 -5.68 21.26 -11.04
N PHE A 244 -4.37 21.49 -10.96
CA PHE A 244 -3.56 21.99 -12.07
C PHE A 244 -2.77 20.86 -12.69
N LEU A 245 -2.84 20.69 -14.01
CA LEU A 245 -2.15 19.66 -14.76
C LEU A 245 -1.16 20.32 -15.73
N VAL A 246 0.08 19.84 -15.73
CA VAL A 246 1.13 20.30 -16.66
C VAL A 246 1.52 19.14 -17.57
N PHE A 247 1.31 19.35 -18.87
CA PHE A 247 1.64 18.42 -19.93
C PHE A 247 2.85 18.86 -20.73
N LYS A 248 3.50 17.90 -21.38
CA LYS A 248 4.55 18.21 -22.34
C LYS A 248 3.92 18.75 -23.63
N SER A 249 4.24 19.99 -23.97
CA SER A 249 3.82 20.67 -25.21
C SER A 249 5.06 21.17 -25.95
N GLY A 250 5.02 21.16 -27.28
CA GLY A 250 6.10 21.72 -28.10
C GLY A 250 6.08 23.24 -28.08
N THR A 251 7.23 23.87 -28.30
CA THR A 251 7.33 25.31 -28.50
C THR A 251 7.09 25.67 -29.97
N SER A 252 6.50 26.84 -30.20
CA SER A 252 6.41 27.44 -31.54
C SER A 252 7.80 27.81 -32.03
N ARG A 253 8.02 27.75 -33.35
CA ARG A 253 9.23 28.27 -34.01
C ARG A 253 9.25 29.80 -34.12
N HIS A 254 8.11 30.43 -33.89
CA HIS A 254 7.94 31.89 -33.95
C HIS A 254 7.66 32.42 -32.55
N ASP A 255 8.52 33.34 -32.07
CA ASP A 255 8.51 33.83 -30.69
C ASP A 255 7.23 34.59 -30.32
N HIS A 256 6.71 35.43 -31.21
CA HIS A 256 5.45 36.15 -30.97
C HIS A 256 4.26 35.19 -30.79
N LEU A 257 4.25 34.07 -31.53
CA LEU A 257 3.24 33.03 -31.34
C LEU A 257 3.47 32.24 -30.06
N GLN A 258 4.73 32.01 -29.65
CA GLN A 258 5.04 31.36 -28.39
C GLN A 258 4.58 32.21 -27.20
N ALA A 259 4.88 33.50 -27.19
CA ALA A 259 4.41 34.43 -26.17
C ALA A 259 2.87 34.45 -26.10
N THR A 260 2.21 34.50 -27.26
CA THR A 260 0.74 34.41 -27.32
C THR A 260 0.21 33.08 -26.76
N ASN A 261 0.89 31.96 -27.06
CA ASN A 261 0.50 30.66 -26.53
C ASN A 261 0.66 30.62 -25.01
N ASP A 262 1.77 31.12 -24.47
CA ASP A 262 2.03 31.11 -23.04
C ASP A 262 1.01 31.97 -22.28
N THR A 263 0.73 33.19 -22.76
CA THR A 263 -0.19 34.12 -22.09
C THR A 263 -1.66 33.74 -22.24
N LEU A 264 -2.10 33.36 -23.45
CA LEU A 264 -3.54 33.20 -23.73
C LEU A 264 -4.00 31.74 -23.84
N ARG A 265 -3.07 30.80 -23.99
CA ARG A 265 -3.38 29.39 -24.30
C ARG A 265 -2.61 28.43 -23.40
N HIS A 266 -2.11 28.92 -22.27
CA HIS A 266 -1.37 28.15 -21.28
C HIS A 266 -0.23 27.31 -21.87
N GLY A 267 0.46 27.82 -22.90
CA GLY A 267 1.56 27.16 -23.60
C GLY A 267 1.16 26.11 -24.63
N PHE A 268 -0.11 26.05 -25.02
CA PHE A 268 -0.60 25.23 -26.13
C PHE A 268 -0.76 26.04 -27.42
N GLY A 269 -0.47 25.40 -28.56
CA GLY A 269 -0.79 25.97 -29.86
C GLY A 269 -2.30 26.05 -30.12
N VAL A 270 -2.71 26.94 -31.01
CA VAL A 270 -4.12 27.26 -31.34
C VAL A 270 -5.01 26.02 -31.56
N ARG A 271 -4.48 25.00 -32.26
CA ARG A 271 -5.26 23.79 -32.60
C ARG A 271 -5.58 22.97 -31.36
N LEU A 272 -4.56 22.62 -30.59
CA LEU A 272 -4.70 21.80 -29.38
C LEU A 272 -5.43 22.57 -28.26
N TRP A 273 -5.28 23.90 -28.21
CA TRP A 273 -5.96 24.73 -27.22
C TRP A 273 -7.48 24.59 -27.25
N LYS A 274 -8.11 24.40 -28.42
CA LYS A 274 -9.57 24.22 -28.52
C LYS A 274 -10.05 23.01 -27.73
N GLU A 275 -9.33 21.90 -27.84
CA GLU A 275 -9.64 20.66 -27.11
C GLU A 275 -9.30 20.81 -25.62
N VAL A 276 -8.13 21.36 -25.30
CA VAL A 276 -7.68 21.55 -23.91
C VAL A 276 -8.62 22.49 -23.15
N PHE A 277 -9.08 23.57 -23.78
CA PHE A 277 -10.02 24.50 -23.18
C PHE A 277 -11.36 23.81 -22.83
N ALA A 278 -11.89 23.01 -23.76
CA ALA A 278 -13.10 22.22 -23.50
C ALA A 278 -12.90 21.22 -22.35
N LEU A 279 -11.74 20.56 -22.29
CA LEU A 279 -11.42 19.60 -21.22
C LEU A 279 -11.29 20.27 -19.84
N GLN A 280 -10.71 21.47 -19.76
CA GLN A 280 -10.65 22.23 -18.50
C GLN A 280 -12.05 22.51 -17.97
N ALA A 281 -12.96 22.96 -18.83
CA ALA A 281 -14.34 23.25 -18.45
C ALA A 281 -15.09 21.99 -18.05
N LEU A 282 -14.94 20.90 -18.82
CA LEU A 282 -15.61 19.63 -18.57
C LEU A 282 -15.19 18.99 -17.24
N HIS A 283 -13.90 19.07 -16.89
CA HIS A 283 -13.35 18.38 -15.72
C HIS A 283 -13.07 19.28 -14.52
N GLY A 284 -13.38 20.58 -14.62
CA GLY A 284 -13.14 21.54 -13.54
C GLY A 284 -11.67 21.58 -13.12
N CYS A 285 -10.76 21.70 -14.09
CA CYS A 285 -9.32 21.72 -13.86
C CYS A 285 -8.63 22.79 -14.70
N ARG A 286 -7.36 23.06 -14.39
CA ARG A 286 -6.49 23.93 -15.19
C ARG A 286 -5.39 23.12 -15.82
N ILE A 287 -5.17 23.31 -17.11
CA ILE A 287 -4.26 22.52 -17.93
C ILE A 287 -3.27 23.49 -18.58
N TYR A 288 -1.99 23.28 -18.29
CA TYR A 288 -0.85 24.02 -18.84
C TYR A 288 0.06 23.09 -19.63
N GLY A 289 0.76 23.66 -20.61
CA GLY A 289 1.69 22.97 -21.48
C GLY A 289 3.04 23.68 -21.48
N ASN A 290 4.13 22.94 -21.37
CA ASN A 290 5.47 23.47 -21.66
C ASN A 290 6.40 22.35 -22.14
N ALA A 291 7.58 22.70 -22.63
CA ALA A 291 8.53 21.74 -23.24
C ALA A 291 8.99 20.63 -22.28
N THR A 292 8.93 20.88 -20.97
CA THR A 292 9.51 20.01 -19.95
C THR A 292 8.45 19.21 -19.17
N ALA A 293 7.19 19.63 -19.21
CA ALA A 293 6.08 19.17 -18.37
C ALA A 293 6.27 19.40 -16.86
N TRP A 294 7.08 20.41 -16.49
CA TRP A 294 7.36 20.74 -15.10
C TRP A 294 6.66 22.02 -14.66
N TRP A 295 6.46 22.13 -13.36
CA TRP A 295 6.00 23.37 -12.74
C TRP A 295 7.06 24.48 -12.83
N ASN A 296 6.63 25.73 -12.85
CA ASN A 296 7.51 26.90 -12.86
C ASN A 296 6.85 28.07 -12.09
N SER A 297 7.56 29.19 -11.96
CA SER A 297 7.07 30.36 -11.22
C SER A 297 5.83 31.01 -11.83
N HIS A 298 5.71 31.04 -13.16
CA HIS A 298 4.53 31.56 -13.83
C HIS A 298 3.28 30.74 -13.46
N ILE A 299 3.37 29.40 -13.48
CA ILE A 299 2.26 28.53 -13.08
C ILE A 299 1.98 28.68 -11.58
N SER A 300 2.98 28.95 -10.73
CA SER A 300 2.75 29.29 -9.31
C SER A 300 1.90 30.54 -9.14
N LEU A 301 2.15 31.61 -9.91
CA LEU A 301 1.35 32.84 -9.89
C LEU A 301 -0.09 32.58 -10.33
N GLU A 302 -0.27 31.87 -11.44
CA GLU A 302 -1.61 31.53 -11.95
C GLU A 302 -2.37 30.61 -10.99
N PHE A 303 -1.68 29.70 -10.30
CA PHE A 303 -2.26 28.87 -9.26
C PHE A 303 -2.79 29.70 -8.08
N LEU A 304 -1.98 30.65 -7.58
CA LEU A 304 -2.41 31.55 -6.51
C LEU A 304 -3.59 32.44 -6.95
N ARG A 305 -3.51 32.98 -8.17
CA ARG A 305 -4.56 33.83 -8.75
C ARG A 305 -5.88 33.09 -8.88
N TYR A 306 -5.83 31.87 -9.42
CA TYR A 306 -7.02 31.06 -9.65
C TYR A 306 -7.70 30.63 -8.35
N HIS A 307 -6.93 30.20 -7.34
CA HIS A 307 -7.50 29.67 -6.11
C HIS A 307 -7.80 30.73 -5.05
N PHE A 308 -7.02 31.80 -5.00
CA PHE A 308 -7.04 32.76 -3.88
C PHE A 308 -7.13 34.22 -4.32
N GLY A 309 -7.03 34.51 -5.63
CA GLY A 309 -7.04 35.87 -6.15
C GLY A 309 -8.41 36.55 -6.16
N TYR A 310 -9.49 35.78 -5.98
CA TYR A 310 -10.86 36.28 -5.92
C TYR A 310 -11.59 35.67 -4.73
N ARG A 311 -11.78 36.46 -3.68
CA ARG A 311 -12.45 36.06 -2.43
C ARG A 311 -13.31 37.22 -1.93
N ASP A 312 -14.42 36.91 -1.28
CA ASP A 312 -15.34 37.93 -0.74
C ASP A 312 -14.66 38.89 0.24
N ASN A 313 -13.69 38.38 1.00
CA ASN A 313 -12.86 39.16 1.91
C ASN A 313 -11.37 38.89 1.63
N MET A 314 -10.72 39.85 0.97
CA MET A 314 -9.30 39.80 0.65
C MET A 314 -8.39 40.18 1.82
N ASP A 315 -8.92 40.81 2.88
CA ASP A 315 -8.18 41.12 4.10
C ASP A 315 -8.03 39.89 5.00
N LYS A 316 -8.96 38.93 4.87
CA LYS A 316 -8.88 37.65 5.58
C LYS A 316 -7.64 36.89 5.12
N LYS A 317 -6.72 36.66 6.05
CA LYS A 317 -5.50 35.90 5.80
C LYS A 317 -5.80 34.41 5.59
N LEU A 318 -5.24 33.86 4.52
CA LEU A 318 -5.19 32.41 4.29
C LEU A 318 -3.78 31.91 4.55
N PHE A 319 -3.66 30.62 4.88
CA PHE A 319 -2.36 30.00 5.11
C PHE A 319 -2.16 28.86 4.13
N LEU A 320 -1.11 28.93 3.32
CA LEU A 320 -0.78 27.91 2.33
C LEU A 320 0.56 27.27 2.68
N VAL A 321 0.54 25.97 2.97
CA VAL A 321 1.73 25.15 3.12
C VAL A 321 2.14 24.59 1.77
N TRP A 322 3.37 24.91 1.34
CA TRP A 322 3.92 24.53 0.04
C TRP A 322 5.33 23.93 0.19
N ASP A 323 5.76 23.09 -0.76
CA ASP A 323 7.09 22.48 -0.73
C ASP A 323 8.22 23.50 -1.02
N ASP A 324 9.48 23.09 -0.84
CA ASP A 324 10.65 23.96 -1.05
C ASP A 324 11.07 24.09 -2.53
N PHE A 325 10.18 23.81 -3.49
CA PHE A 325 10.51 24.00 -4.89
C PHE A 325 10.72 25.49 -5.20
N SER A 326 11.86 25.85 -5.80
CA SER A 326 12.28 27.24 -6.00
C SER A 326 11.25 28.10 -6.77
N GLY A 327 10.48 27.51 -7.69
CA GLY A 327 9.45 28.22 -8.43
C GLY A 327 8.25 28.67 -7.58
N HIS A 328 8.12 28.22 -6.34
CA HIS A 328 7.11 28.70 -5.38
C HIS A 328 7.59 29.90 -4.56
N TRP A 329 8.90 30.19 -4.59
CA TRP A 329 9.55 31.16 -3.70
C TRP A 329 10.29 32.25 -4.46
N THR A 330 9.95 32.49 -5.73
CA THR A 330 10.45 33.66 -6.45
C THR A 330 9.84 34.93 -5.84
N GLN A 331 10.55 36.06 -5.96
CA GLN A 331 10.12 37.33 -5.38
C GLN A 331 8.69 37.70 -5.84
N GLU A 332 8.41 37.55 -7.14
CA GLU A 332 7.09 37.79 -7.72
C GLU A 332 5.98 36.94 -7.07
N VAL A 333 6.23 35.65 -6.82
CA VAL A 333 5.24 34.75 -6.21
C VAL A 333 4.98 35.13 -4.76
N VAL A 334 6.05 35.43 -4.02
CA VAL A 334 5.96 35.83 -2.60
C VAL A 334 5.24 37.18 -2.47
N ASP A 335 5.55 38.15 -3.32
CA ASP A 335 4.93 39.47 -3.29
C ASP A 335 3.47 39.40 -3.73
N TYR A 336 3.15 38.61 -4.75
CA TYR A 336 1.77 38.39 -5.15
C TYR A 336 0.97 37.72 -4.03
N ALA A 337 1.49 36.67 -3.40
CA ALA A 337 0.84 36.01 -2.27
C ALA A 337 0.54 36.98 -1.12
N LYS A 338 1.51 37.84 -0.77
CA LYS A 338 1.30 38.90 0.24
C LYS A 338 0.22 39.89 -0.18
N ALA A 339 0.23 40.33 -1.45
CA ALA A 339 -0.75 41.28 -1.97
C ALA A 339 -2.19 40.74 -1.92
N ILE A 340 -2.36 39.42 -2.01
CA ILE A 340 -3.66 38.75 -1.86
C ILE A 340 -3.89 38.17 -0.46
N SER A 341 -3.12 38.59 0.56
CA SER A 341 -3.24 38.13 1.95
C SER A 341 -3.14 36.61 2.13
N VAL A 342 -2.29 35.95 1.35
CA VAL A 342 -1.93 34.54 1.50
C VAL A 342 -0.57 34.45 2.19
N VAL A 343 -0.56 33.92 3.41
CA VAL A 343 0.65 33.60 4.17
C VAL A 343 1.19 32.27 3.65
N LEU A 344 2.38 32.31 3.05
CA LEU A 344 3.07 31.12 2.56
C LEU A 344 3.94 30.52 3.67
N MET A 345 3.87 29.20 3.83
CA MET A 345 4.71 28.44 4.74
C MET A 345 5.46 27.35 3.98
N LYS A 346 6.78 27.36 4.13
CA LYS A 346 7.70 26.47 3.44
C LYS A 346 7.87 25.18 4.21
N VAL A 347 7.59 24.04 3.58
CA VAL A 347 7.95 22.73 4.14
C VAL A 347 9.48 22.61 4.19
N PRO A 348 10.07 22.17 5.32
CA PRO A 348 11.51 22.05 5.42
C PRO A 348 12.07 21.08 4.37
N PRO A 349 13.07 21.49 3.56
CA PRO A 349 13.69 20.62 2.57
C PRO A 349 14.20 19.33 3.21
N ARG A 350 14.08 18.21 2.47
CA ARG A 350 14.44 16.85 2.91
C ARG A 350 13.52 16.24 3.98
N TYR A 351 12.49 16.96 4.44
CA TYR A 351 11.50 16.47 5.40
C TYR A 351 10.09 16.36 4.81
N THR A 352 9.93 16.47 3.50
CA THR A 352 8.63 16.40 2.81
C THR A 352 7.83 15.16 3.24
N TYR A 353 8.46 13.98 3.28
CA TYR A 353 7.84 12.72 3.67
C TYR A 353 7.24 12.67 5.10
N VAL A 354 7.55 13.63 5.98
CA VAL A 354 7.02 13.73 7.36
C VAL A 354 6.29 15.05 7.64
N CYS A 355 6.64 16.12 6.93
CA CYS A 355 6.14 17.47 7.16
C CYS A 355 5.16 17.95 6.10
N GLN A 356 5.11 17.33 4.91
CA GLN A 356 4.16 17.68 3.84
C GLN A 356 2.86 16.89 4.03
N PRO A 357 1.75 17.54 4.40
CA PRO A 357 0.48 16.85 4.64
C PRO A 357 0.01 16.04 3.44
N ALA A 358 0.16 16.56 2.22
CA ALA A 358 -0.22 15.86 0.99
C ALA A 358 0.50 14.52 0.83
N ASP A 359 1.83 14.49 0.95
CA ASP A 359 2.64 13.27 0.89
C ASP A 359 2.28 12.27 1.98
N VAL A 360 2.00 12.77 3.19
CA VAL A 360 1.66 11.91 4.33
C VAL A 360 0.24 11.38 4.26
N ALA A 361 -0.72 12.12 3.69
CA ALA A 361 -2.14 11.78 3.75
C ALA A 361 -2.67 11.16 2.45
N TRP A 362 -2.52 11.83 1.31
CA TRP A 362 -3.23 11.48 0.08
C TRP A 362 -2.35 11.12 -1.13
N ASN A 363 -1.07 11.51 -1.15
CA ASN A 363 -0.10 11.13 -2.18
C ASN A 363 0.64 9.82 -1.84
N GLN A 364 0.26 9.13 -0.76
CA GLN A 364 0.90 7.87 -0.37
C GLN A 364 0.83 6.83 -1.52
N PRO A 365 1.94 6.11 -1.79
CA PRO A 365 1.92 5.03 -2.75
C PRO A 365 0.99 3.90 -2.28
N PHE A 366 -0.05 3.62 -3.08
CA PHE A 366 -1.00 2.51 -2.88
C PHE A 366 -0.32 1.14 -2.73
#